data_AF-A0A6B2C7P0-F1
#
_entry.id   AF-A0A6B2C7P0-F1
#
_cell.length_a   1.000
_cell.length_b   1.000
_cell.length_c   1.000
_cell.angle_alpha   90.00
_cell.angle_beta   90.00
_cell.angle_gamma   90.00
#
_symmetry.space_group_name_H-M   'P 1'
#
loop_
_entity.id
_entity.type
_entity.pdbx_description
1 polymer ?
#
loop_
_entity_poly.entity_id
_entity_poly.type
_entity_poly.pdbx_seq_one_letter_code
_entity_poly.pdbx_strand_id
1 'polypeptide(L)'
;MAKDLPLQTSVFSHVVSLILLTALVINPLSRESVLSASVLAPLAVSTLYVLTYAPWLSSITHRFLNYLVIPIVLSSIYMFMRRPRLTMIILMILLIISVATLYNTFTGKDPLIFYWRYVDKDLASTYFIKNYVVGNVLGSVKYSYLMGENIVSSDFTSLSHVLERCISSDKSFIINSEEIIYGVPLSPLNYLRISKNLFTCNDLFYNNLYNYIFK
;
A
#
# COMPACT_ATOMS: atom_id res chain seq x y z
N MET A 1 13.23 15.29 8.53
CA MET A 1 12.51 16.24 7.66
C MET A 1 12.42 15.80 6.18
N ALA A 2 13.28 14.89 5.69
CA ALA A 2 13.23 14.41 4.29
C ALA A 2 12.34 13.18 4.01
N LYS A 3 11.76 12.53 5.05
CA LYS A 3 10.99 11.28 4.91
C LYS A 3 9.60 11.45 4.27
N ASP A 4 9.01 12.64 4.39
CA ASP A 4 7.68 12.92 3.85
C ASP A 4 7.73 13.47 2.42
N LEU A 5 8.92 13.84 1.92
CA LEU A 5 9.11 14.42 0.59
C LEU A 5 8.51 13.53 -0.53
N PRO A 6 8.70 12.20 -0.54
CA PRO A 6 8.13 11.32 -1.58
C PRO A 6 6.60 11.29 -1.58
N LEU A 7 6.00 11.29 -0.38
CA LEU A 7 4.55 11.25 -0.23
C LEU A 7 3.94 12.62 -0.53
N GLN A 8 4.59 13.69 -0.10
CA GLN A 8 4.24 15.06 -0.47
C GLN A 8 4.32 15.26 -1.99
N THR A 9 5.39 14.82 -2.66
CA THR A 9 5.51 14.92 -4.12
C THR A 9 4.41 14.14 -4.84
N SER A 10 4.01 12.99 -4.29
CA SER A 10 2.84 12.25 -4.78
C SER A 10 1.56 13.06 -4.56
N VAL A 11 1.24 13.53 -3.35
CA VAL A 11 0.06 14.38 -3.10
C VAL A 11 0.01 15.57 -4.06
N PHE A 12 1.14 16.27 -4.22
CA PHE A 12 1.25 17.43 -5.11
C PHE A 12 1.00 17.07 -6.57
N SER A 13 1.53 15.95 -7.09
CA SER A 13 1.27 15.53 -8.47
C SER A 13 -0.23 15.29 -8.71
N HIS A 14 -0.95 14.73 -7.73
CA HIS A 14 -2.39 14.48 -7.84
C HIS A 14 -3.22 15.76 -7.77
N VAL A 15 -2.84 16.69 -6.90
CA VAL A 15 -3.47 18.01 -6.81
C VAL A 15 -3.28 18.79 -8.12
N VAL A 16 -2.09 18.74 -8.71
CA VAL A 16 -1.81 19.36 -10.01
C VAL A 16 -2.65 18.72 -11.12
N SER A 17 -2.73 17.38 -11.17
CA SER A 17 -3.60 16.67 -12.11
C SER A 17 -5.08 17.03 -11.91
N LEU A 18 -5.55 17.25 -10.68
CA LEU A 18 -6.92 17.66 -10.36
C LEU A 18 -7.21 19.11 -10.77
N ILE A 19 -6.27 20.02 -10.56
CA ILE A 19 -6.39 21.42 -10.99
C ILE A 19 -6.44 21.49 -12.53
N LEU A 20 -5.58 20.73 -13.21
CA LEU A 20 -5.60 20.61 -14.68
C LEU A 20 -6.95 20.07 -15.15
N LEU A 21 -7.44 18.98 -14.55
CA LEU A 21 -8.71 18.37 -14.95
C LEU A 21 -9.92 19.28 -14.69
N THR A 22 -9.95 20.00 -13.57
CA THR A 22 -11.04 20.96 -13.26
C THR A 22 -11.04 22.16 -14.19
N ALA A 23 -9.88 22.73 -14.51
CA ALA A 23 -9.77 23.81 -15.50
C ALA A 23 -10.32 23.40 -16.89
N LEU A 24 -10.18 22.12 -17.25
CA LEU A 24 -10.62 21.56 -18.53
C LEU A 24 -12.12 21.25 -18.58
N VAL A 25 -12.71 20.87 -17.45
CA VAL A 25 -14.18 20.73 -17.34
C VAL A 25 -14.86 22.10 -17.51
N ILE A 26 -14.23 23.16 -16.99
CA ILE A 26 -14.75 24.54 -17.07
C ILE A 26 -14.54 25.13 -18.47
N ASN A 27 -13.39 24.87 -19.12
CA ASN A 27 -13.07 25.36 -20.47
C ASN A 27 -12.61 24.21 -21.39
N PRO A 28 -13.53 23.56 -22.13
CA PRO A 28 -13.18 22.45 -23.01
C PRO A 28 -12.43 22.97 -24.26
N LEU A 29 -11.11 22.77 -24.30
CA LEU A 29 -10.30 22.98 -25.50
C LEU A 29 -10.59 21.85 -26.51
N SER A 30 -10.67 22.21 -27.80
CA SER A 30 -11.03 21.33 -28.93
C SER A 30 -10.08 20.16 -29.23
N ARG A 31 -9.06 19.91 -28.39
CA ARG A 31 -8.05 18.84 -28.56
C ARG A 31 -8.02 17.90 -27.36
N GLU A 32 -9.00 17.01 -27.31
CA GLU A 32 -9.22 16.03 -26.24
C GLU A 32 -8.07 14.99 -26.09
N SER A 33 -7.26 14.75 -27.14
CA SER A 33 -6.18 13.74 -27.15
C SER A 33 -4.85 14.19 -26.54
N VAL A 34 -4.53 15.48 -26.55
CA VAL A 34 -3.32 16.04 -25.93
C VAL A 34 -3.49 16.14 -24.40
N LEU A 35 -4.74 16.08 -23.94
CA LEU A 35 -5.16 16.32 -22.56
C LEU A 35 -5.03 15.09 -21.67
N SER A 36 -5.27 13.88 -22.20
CA SER A 36 -5.04 12.63 -21.47
C SER A 36 -3.56 12.45 -21.12
N ALA A 37 -2.65 12.76 -22.05
CA ALA A 37 -1.21 12.68 -21.83
C ALA A 37 -0.73 13.64 -20.72
N SER A 38 -1.33 14.84 -20.65
CA SER A 38 -0.97 15.88 -19.68
C SER A 38 -1.37 15.52 -18.24
N VAL A 39 -2.50 14.81 -18.08
CA VAL A 39 -2.99 14.34 -16.77
C VAL A 39 -2.30 13.04 -16.35
N LEU A 40 -1.98 12.17 -17.30
CA LEU A 40 -1.33 10.87 -17.05
C LEU A 40 0.17 10.99 -16.80
N ALA A 41 0.86 11.97 -17.39
CA ALA A 41 2.31 12.12 -17.24
C ALA A 41 2.76 12.36 -15.78
N PRO A 42 2.15 13.26 -14.98
CA PRO A 42 2.50 13.43 -13.56
C PRO A 42 2.25 12.16 -12.73
N LEU A 43 1.21 11.39 -13.05
CA LEU A 43 0.85 10.14 -12.38
C LEU A 43 1.83 9.00 -12.73
N ALA A 44 2.26 8.94 -14.00
CA ALA A 44 3.25 7.97 -14.46
C ALA A 44 4.64 8.26 -13.86
N VAL A 45 5.02 9.54 -13.75
CA VAL A 45 6.30 9.94 -13.15
C VAL A 45 6.30 9.67 -11.64
N SER A 46 5.21 9.92 -10.92
CA SER A 46 5.12 9.65 -9.48
C SER A 46 5.15 8.15 -9.17
N THR A 47 4.47 7.33 -9.97
CA THR A 47 4.49 5.87 -9.84
C THR A 47 5.87 5.28 -10.14
N LEU A 48 6.54 5.74 -11.21
CA LEU A 48 7.91 5.35 -11.53
C LEU A 48 8.88 5.74 -10.40
N TYR A 49 8.75 6.93 -9.84
CA TYR A 49 9.59 7.40 -8.72
C TYR A 49 9.43 6.52 -7.48
N VAL A 50 8.20 6.13 -7.13
CA VAL A 50 7.98 5.22 -6.01
C VAL A 50 8.58 3.84 -6.27
N LEU A 51 8.35 3.27 -7.45
CA LEU A 51 8.88 1.96 -7.80
C LEU A 51 10.41 1.90 -7.83
N THR A 52 11.08 3.02 -8.12
CA THR A 52 12.55 3.08 -8.25
C THR A 52 13.27 3.56 -7.00
N TYR A 53 12.74 4.54 -6.27
CA TYR A 53 13.46 5.20 -5.18
C TYR A 53 12.81 5.05 -3.80
N ALA A 54 11.54 4.62 -3.73
CA ALA A 54 10.82 4.51 -2.46
C ALA A 54 9.99 3.21 -2.36
N PRO A 55 10.62 2.02 -2.39
CA PRO A 55 9.91 0.73 -2.38
C PRO A 55 9.05 0.51 -1.13
N TRP A 56 9.33 1.20 -0.02
CA TRP A 56 8.46 1.22 1.16
C TRP A 56 7.11 1.92 0.91
N LEU A 57 6.89 2.58 -0.22
CA LEU A 57 5.60 3.15 -0.63
C LEU A 57 4.86 2.26 -1.65
N SER A 58 5.37 1.07 -1.93
CA SER A 58 4.81 0.14 -2.93
C SER A 58 3.37 -0.27 -2.63
N SER A 59 3.02 -0.58 -1.37
CA SER A 59 1.65 -0.95 -0.99
C SER A 59 0.66 0.20 -1.23
N ILE A 60 1.07 1.43 -0.90
CA ILE A 60 0.30 2.67 -1.11
C ILE A 60 0.17 2.96 -2.61
N THR A 61 1.22 2.69 -3.39
CA THR A 61 1.24 2.87 -4.85
C THR A 61 0.40 1.82 -5.56
N HIS A 62 0.37 0.59 -5.06
CA HIS A 62 -0.53 -0.45 -5.56
C HIS A 62 -1.99 -0.11 -5.28
N ARG A 63 -2.30 0.38 -4.07
CA ARG A 63 -3.64 0.92 -3.72
C ARG A 63 -4.04 2.05 -4.67
N PHE A 64 -3.10 2.95 -4.94
CA PHE A 64 -3.26 4.06 -5.84
C PHE A 64 -3.51 3.62 -7.29
N LEU A 65 -2.72 2.67 -7.81
CA LEU A 65 -2.92 2.08 -9.12
C LEU A 65 -4.28 1.40 -9.23
N ASN A 66 -4.77 0.70 -8.21
CA ASN A 66 -6.11 0.10 -8.27
C ASN A 66 -7.23 1.14 -8.40
N TYR A 67 -7.12 2.30 -7.75
CA TYR A 67 -8.07 3.40 -7.93
C TYR A 67 -7.90 4.16 -9.24
N LEU A 68 -6.73 4.06 -9.90
CA LEU A 68 -6.43 4.79 -11.14
C LEU A 68 -6.56 3.94 -12.42
N VAL A 69 -6.28 2.65 -12.35
CA VAL A 69 -6.39 1.69 -13.45
C VAL A 69 -7.83 1.58 -13.92
N ILE A 70 -8.81 1.51 -13.00
CA ILE A 70 -10.22 1.48 -13.35
C ILE A 70 -10.63 2.73 -14.17
N PRO A 71 -10.35 3.97 -13.73
CA PRO A 71 -10.60 5.15 -14.54
C PRO A 71 -9.80 5.21 -15.83
N ILE A 72 -8.52 4.80 -15.87
CA ILE A 72 -7.73 4.81 -17.12
C ILE A 72 -8.34 3.86 -18.14
N VAL A 73 -8.69 2.64 -17.72
CA VAL A 73 -9.32 1.62 -18.57
C VAL A 73 -10.69 2.11 -19.02
N LEU A 74 -11.53 2.60 -18.11
CA LEU A 74 -12.83 3.18 -18.47
C LEU A 74 -12.69 4.39 -19.41
N SER A 75 -11.68 5.24 -19.20
CA SER A 75 -11.45 6.41 -20.05
C SER A 75 -11.00 6.03 -21.45
N SER A 76 -10.14 5.02 -21.57
CA SER A 76 -9.73 4.47 -22.86
C SER A 76 -10.91 3.87 -23.64
N ILE A 77 -11.83 3.19 -22.94
CA ILE A 77 -13.05 2.62 -23.53
C ILE A 77 -14.05 3.72 -23.92
N TYR A 78 -14.28 4.72 -23.06
CA TYR A 78 -15.29 5.76 -23.31
C TYR A 78 -14.83 6.85 -24.29
N MET A 79 -13.53 7.14 -24.39
CA MET A 79 -12.99 7.96 -25.49
C MET A 79 -13.26 7.29 -26.84
N PHE A 80 -13.22 5.96 -26.89
CA PHE A 80 -13.61 5.19 -28.07
C PHE A 80 -15.12 5.31 -28.39
N MET A 81 -15.97 5.50 -27.37
CA MET A 81 -17.43 5.65 -27.51
C MET A 81 -17.92 7.10 -27.73
N ARG A 82 -17.02 8.07 -27.96
CA ARG A 82 -17.34 9.50 -28.24
C ARG A 82 -18.25 10.19 -27.20
N ARG A 83 -18.11 9.88 -25.90
CA ARG A 83 -18.80 10.61 -24.81
C ARG A 83 -17.81 11.28 -23.84
N PRO A 84 -16.99 12.24 -24.31
CA PRO A 84 -15.83 12.77 -23.57
C PRO A 84 -16.18 13.50 -22.28
N ARG A 85 -17.31 14.22 -22.24
CA ARG A 85 -17.75 14.98 -21.05
C ARG A 85 -18.09 14.09 -19.86
N LEU A 86 -18.79 12.98 -20.09
CA LEU A 86 -19.14 12.04 -19.02
C LEU A 86 -17.86 11.38 -18.47
N THR A 87 -16.92 11.03 -19.36
CA THR A 87 -15.62 10.45 -19.01
C THR A 87 -14.80 11.40 -18.14
N MET A 88 -14.73 12.69 -18.50
CA MET A 88 -14.02 13.69 -17.70
C MET A 88 -14.63 13.87 -16.31
N ILE A 89 -15.96 13.85 -16.19
CA ILE A 89 -16.64 13.94 -14.88
C ILE A 89 -16.34 12.71 -14.02
N ILE A 90 -16.42 11.50 -14.59
CA ILE A 90 -16.11 10.25 -13.87
C ILE A 90 -14.63 10.23 -13.43
N LEU A 91 -13.71 10.64 -14.31
CA LEU A 91 -12.30 10.81 -13.98
C LEU A 91 -12.09 11.80 -12.84
N MET A 92 -12.80 12.93 -12.85
CA MET A 92 -12.71 13.94 -11.80
C MET A 92 -13.14 13.39 -10.46
N ILE A 93 -14.27 12.69 -10.40
CA ILE A 93 -14.79 12.06 -9.18
C ILE A 93 -13.79 11.02 -8.65
N LEU A 94 -13.26 10.16 -9.52
CA LEU A 94 -12.29 9.14 -9.13
C LEU A 94 -10.96 9.73 -8.68
N LEU A 95 -10.51 10.82 -9.31
CA LEU A 95 -9.30 11.55 -8.89
C LEU A 95 -9.51 12.25 -7.54
N ILE A 96 -10.70 12.80 -7.27
CA ILE A 96 -11.05 13.37 -5.95
C ILE A 96 -11.01 12.28 -4.87
N ILE A 97 -11.59 11.11 -5.15
CA ILE A 97 -11.55 9.95 -4.23
C ILE A 97 -10.11 9.50 -4.00
N SER A 98 -9.29 9.45 -5.06
CA SER A 98 -7.85 9.17 -4.99
C SER A 98 -7.11 10.18 -4.11
N VAL A 99 -7.31 11.49 -4.31
CA VAL A 99 -6.67 12.54 -3.51
C VAL A 99 -7.11 12.47 -2.04
N ALA A 100 -8.40 12.27 -1.79
CA ALA A 100 -8.95 12.18 -0.44
C ALA A 100 -8.41 10.96 0.33
N THR A 101 -8.33 9.80 -0.34
CA THR A 101 -7.72 8.59 0.25
C THR A 101 -6.23 8.77 0.52
N LEU A 102 -5.50 9.44 -0.39
CA LEU A 102 -4.08 9.72 -0.23
C LEU A 102 -3.81 10.71 0.91
N TYR A 103 -4.65 11.73 1.05
CA TYR A 103 -4.62 12.66 2.18
C TYR A 103 -4.95 11.99 3.51
N ASN A 104 -5.96 11.12 3.54
CA ASN A 104 -6.28 10.34 4.75
C ASN A 104 -5.17 9.37 5.13
N THR A 105 -4.51 8.75 4.13
CA THR A 105 -3.34 7.89 4.34
C THR A 105 -2.16 8.72 4.88
N PHE A 106 -1.88 9.89 4.31
CA PHE A 106 -0.83 10.81 4.77
C PHE A 106 -1.06 11.27 6.21
N THR A 107 -2.30 11.65 6.52
CA THR A 107 -2.67 12.16 7.86
C THR A 107 -2.88 11.05 8.89
N GLY A 108 -2.73 9.78 8.51
CA GLY A 108 -2.92 8.64 9.41
C GLY A 108 -4.37 8.47 9.90
N LYS A 109 -5.34 9.03 9.17
CA LYS A 109 -6.77 8.98 9.50
C LYS A 109 -7.50 7.85 8.81
N ASP A 110 -6.81 7.04 8.01
CA ASP A 110 -7.39 5.91 7.30
C ASP A 110 -7.37 4.64 8.19
N PRO A 111 -8.54 4.15 8.65
CA PRO A 111 -8.63 3.00 9.54
C PRO A 111 -8.63 1.66 8.80
N LEU A 112 -8.48 1.64 7.48
CA LEU A 112 -8.47 0.39 6.71
C LEU A 112 -7.14 -0.37 6.88
N ILE A 113 -7.14 -1.25 7.89
CA ILE A 113 -6.11 -2.25 8.26
C ILE A 113 -5.59 -3.06 7.05
N PHE A 114 -6.37 -3.11 5.95
CA PHE A 114 -5.99 -3.80 4.72
C PHE A 114 -4.84 -3.13 3.92
N TYR A 115 -4.55 -1.85 4.18
CA TYR A 115 -3.50 -1.11 3.47
C TYR A 115 -2.53 -0.48 4.46
N TRP A 116 -1.35 -1.07 4.54
CA TRP A 116 -0.37 -0.83 5.58
C TRP A 116 0.31 0.52 5.43
N ARG A 117 0.35 1.29 6.51
CA ARG A 117 1.32 2.38 6.66
C ARG A 117 2.59 1.79 7.26
N TYR A 118 3.73 2.10 6.66
CA TYR A 118 5.03 1.79 7.26
C TYR A 118 5.46 2.93 8.18
N VAL A 119 5.81 2.58 9.41
CA VAL A 119 6.34 3.52 10.40
C VAL A 119 7.84 3.28 10.60
N ASP A 120 8.53 4.22 11.24
CA ASP A 120 9.97 4.11 11.52
C ASP A 120 10.33 2.81 12.27
N LYS A 121 9.39 2.28 13.06
CA LYS A 121 9.53 1.01 13.77
C LYS A 121 9.56 -0.20 12.83
N ASP A 122 8.87 -0.14 11.69
CA ASP A 122 8.93 -1.17 10.63
C ASP A 122 10.31 -1.21 9.97
N LEU A 123 10.89 -0.03 9.72
CA LEU A 123 12.24 0.08 9.16
C LEU A 123 13.30 -0.47 10.13
N ALA A 124 13.15 -0.22 11.44
CA ALA A 124 14.03 -0.78 12.46
C ALA A 124 13.99 -2.32 12.46
N SER A 125 12.80 -2.92 12.42
CA SER A 125 12.63 -4.38 12.31
C SER A 125 13.22 -4.94 11.02
N THR A 126 13.15 -4.18 9.93
CA THR A 126 13.72 -4.56 8.63
C THR A 126 15.24 -4.74 8.72
N TYR A 127 15.93 -3.80 9.39
CA TYR A 127 17.37 -3.90 9.63
C TYR A 127 17.71 -5.10 10.50
N PHE A 128 16.90 -5.35 11.54
CA PHE A 128 17.10 -6.51 12.42
C PHE A 128 16.99 -7.83 11.64
N ILE A 129 15.90 -8.03 10.90
CA ILE A 129 15.67 -9.27 10.14
C ILE A 129 16.82 -9.51 9.14
N LYS A 130 17.21 -8.49 8.38
CA LYS A 130 18.26 -8.61 7.36
C LYS A 130 19.62 -9.03 7.92
N ASN A 131 19.95 -8.63 9.15
CA ASN A 131 21.28 -8.84 9.73
C ASN A 131 21.34 -10.01 10.72
N TYR A 132 20.22 -10.38 11.34
CA TYR A 132 20.22 -11.28 12.49
C TYR A 132 19.30 -12.50 12.34
N VAL A 133 18.39 -12.52 11.36
CA VAL A 133 17.51 -13.67 11.12
C VAL A 133 18.00 -14.43 9.89
N VAL A 134 18.24 -15.73 10.04
CA VAL A 134 18.76 -16.60 8.98
C VAL A 134 17.59 -17.32 8.30
N GLY A 135 17.42 -17.13 6.99
CA GLY A 135 16.40 -17.80 6.17
C GLY A 135 15.14 -16.96 5.91
N ASN A 136 14.16 -17.56 5.22
CA ASN A 136 12.90 -16.89 4.88
C ASN A 136 12.01 -16.76 6.11
N VAL A 137 11.74 -15.53 6.52
CA VAL A 137 10.83 -15.20 7.62
C VAL A 137 9.38 -15.33 7.16
N LEU A 138 8.50 -15.93 7.96
CA LEU A 138 7.07 -15.89 7.71
C LEU A 138 6.52 -14.54 8.14
N GLY A 139 5.79 -13.85 7.28
CA GLY A 139 5.21 -12.58 7.63
C GLY A 139 3.94 -12.30 6.84
N SER A 140 3.18 -11.32 7.30
CA SER A 140 2.06 -10.84 6.51
C SER A 140 2.52 -10.22 5.19
N VAL A 141 1.56 -9.96 4.31
CA VAL A 141 1.80 -9.27 3.03
C VAL A 141 2.47 -7.91 3.27
N LYS A 142 2.22 -7.24 4.40
CA LYS A 142 2.91 -6.01 4.80
C LYS A 142 4.43 -6.13 4.69
N TYR A 143 4.98 -7.17 5.32
CA TYR A 143 6.42 -7.36 5.42
C TYR A 143 7.02 -7.95 4.15
N SER A 144 6.25 -8.79 3.46
CA SER A 144 6.66 -9.32 2.14
C SER A 144 6.83 -8.18 1.13
N TYR A 145 5.92 -7.19 1.13
CA TYR A 145 6.08 -5.97 0.32
C TYR A 145 7.26 -5.08 0.77
N LEU A 146 7.46 -4.92 2.09
CA LEU A 146 8.51 -4.04 2.62
C LEU A 146 9.93 -4.58 2.37
N MET A 147 10.08 -5.90 2.47
CA MET A 147 11.38 -6.56 2.53
C MET A 147 11.70 -7.41 1.30
N GLY A 148 10.68 -7.73 0.49
CA GLY A 148 10.77 -8.62 -0.67
C GLY A 148 10.55 -10.09 -0.30
N GLU A 149 10.01 -10.85 -1.25
CA GLU A 149 9.63 -12.26 -1.09
C GLU A 149 10.82 -13.20 -0.80
N ASN A 150 12.03 -12.79 -1.18
CA ASN A 150 13.26 -13.53 -0.91
C ASN A 150 13.72 -13.45 0.55
N ILE A 151 13.15 -12.55 1.34
CA ILE A 151 13.50 -12.35 2.76
C ILE A 151 12.31 -12.73 3.63
N VAL A 152 11.12 -12.26 3.25
CA VAL A 152 9.88 -12.53 3.98
C VAL A 152 8.88 -13.17 3.04
N SER A 153 8.44 -14.38 3.36
CA SER A 153 7.42 -15.10 2.57
C SER A 153 6.03 -14.90 3.18
N SER A 154 5.05 -14.53 2.35
CA SER A 154 3.63 -14.49 2.68
C SER A 154 2.96 -15.86 2.53
N ASP A 155 3.60 -16.92 3.05
CA ASP A 155 2.96 -18.25 3.10
C ASP A 155 1.92 -18.27 4.21
N PHE A 156 0.69 -17.93 3.84
CA PHE A 156 -0.43 -17.84 4.77
C PHE A 156 -0.80 -19.17 5.41
N THR A 157 -0.56 -20.30 4.73
CA THR A 157 -0.86 -21.61 5.31
C THR A 157 0.08 -21.88 6.47
N SER A 158 1.39 -21.73 6.26
CA SER A 158 2.39 -21.86 7.33
C SER A 158 2.16 -20.83 8.44
N LEU A 159 1.90 -19.57 8.08
CA LEU A 159 1.63 -18.51 9.05
C LEU A 159 0.37 -18.80 9.88
N SER A 160 -0.68 -19.38 9.27
CA SER A 160 -1.91 -19.78 9.99
C SER A 160 -1.65 -20.86 11.03
N HIS A 161 -0.83 -21.86 10.70
CA HIS A 161 -0.49 -22.93 11.63
C HIS A 161 0.22 -22.41 12.87
N VAL A 162 1.14 -21.46 12.70
CA VAL A 162 1.88 -20.87 13.80
C VAL A 162 1.01 -19.94 14.65
N LEU A 163 0.29 -19.03 14.00
CA LEU A 163 -0.47 -17.98 14.69
C LEU A 163 -1.80 -18.46 15.27
N GLU A 164 -2.58 -19.27 14.54
CA GLU A 164 -3.89 -19.76 15.02
C GLU A 164 -3.75 -21.00 15.89
N ARG A 165 -2.92 -21.95 15.45
CA ARG A 165 -2.83 -23.27 16.09
C ARG A 165 -1.69 -23.39 17.10
N CYS A 166 -0.87 -22.35 17.28
CA CYS A 166 0.24 -22.36 18.23
C CYS A 166 1.26 -23.48 17.93
N ILE A 167 1.48 -23.77 16.64
CA ILE A 167 2.42 -24.81 16.19
C ILE A 167 3.81 -24.19 16.02
N SER A 168 4.83 -24.81 16.59
CA SER A 168 6.22 -24.40 16.40
C SER A 168 6.62 -24.46 14.92
N SER A 169 7.29 -23.43 14.43
CA SER A 169 7.86 -23.41 13.08
C SER A 169 9.37 -23.42 13.15
N ASP A 170 10.02 -24.09 12.20
CA ASP A 170 11.47 -23.95 12.02
C ASP A 170 11.86 -22.58 11.44
N LYS A 171 10.88 -21.80 10.98
CA LYS A 171 11.06 -20.45 10.44
C LYS A 171 10.66 -19.41 11.48
N SER A 172 11.49 -18.38 11.61
CA SER A 172 11.08 -17.18 12.34
C SER A 172 9.87 -16.54 11.67
N PHE A 173 9.02 -15.91 12.46
CA PHE A 173 7.88 -15.16 11.94
C PHE A 173 7.79 -13.77 12.56
N ILE A 174 7.27 -12.83 11.78
CA ILE A 174 7.07 -11.43 12.20
C ILE A 174 5.59 -11.08 12.22
N ILE A 175 5.18 -10.40 13.28
CA ILE A 175 3.83 -9.89 13.46
C ILE A 175 3.88 -8.51 14.10
N ASN A 176 3.00 -7.59 13.68
CA ASN A 176 2.89 -6.27 14.30
C ASN A 176 1.80 -6.21 15.39
N SER A 177 1.83 -5.16 16.21
CA SER A 177 0.88 -4.96 17.31
C SER A 177 -0.56 -4.82 16.84
N GLU A 178 -0.78 -4.23 15.66
CA GLU A 178 -2.12 -4.11 15.08
C GLU A 178 -2.65 -5.47 14.64
N GLU A 179 -1.80 -6.29 14.03
CA GLU A 179 -2.11 -7.67 13.66
C GLU A 179 -2.44 -8.49 14.91
N ILE A 180 -1.70 -8.34 16.02
CA ILE A 180 -2.03 -9.00 17.30
C ILE A 180 -3.44 -8.65 17.79
N ILE A 181 -3.85 -7.39 17.66
CA ILE A 181 -5.15 -6.90 18.16
C ILE A 181 -6.30 -7.29 17.22
N TYR A 182 -6.11 -7.12 15.91
CA TYR A 182 -7.18 -7.22 14.91
C TYR A 182 -7.15 -8.52 14.10
N GLY A 183 -6.07 -9.28 14.18
CA GLY A 183 -5.78 -10.42 13.32
C GLY A 183 -4.93 -10.05 12.10
N VAL A 184 -4.33 -11.05 11.46
CA VAL A 184 -3.57 -10.85 10.21
C VAL A 184 -4.56 -10.80 9.05
N PRO A 185 -4.66 -9.71 8.28
CA PRO A 185 -5.58 -9.63 7.15
C PRO A 185 -5.16 -10.59 6.03
N LEU A 186 -6.13 -11.37 5.57
CA LEU A 186 -6.03 -12.22 4.37
C LEU A 186 -6.79 -11.56 3.20
N SER A 187 -7.97 -11.01 3.49
CA SER A 187 -8.79 -10.21 2.58
C SER A 187 -9.50 -9.09 3.36
N PRO A 188 -10.10 -8.07 2.72
CA PRO A 188 -10.76 -6.99 3.43
C PRO A 188 -11.87 -7.47 4.39
N LEU A 189 -12.40 -8.67 4.12
CA LEU A 189 -13.47 -9.30 4.88
C LEU A 189 -12.99 -10.50 5.71
N ASN A 190 -11.72 -10.92 5.57
CA ASN A 190 -11.20 -12.12 6.20
C ASN A 190 -9.88 -11.87 6.91
N TYR A 191 -9.85 -12.19 8.20
CA TYR A 191 -8.71 -11.99 9.09
C TYR A 191 -8.39 -13.32 9.76
N LEU A 192 -7.12 -13.67 9.73
CA LEU A 192 -6.56 -14.75 10.52
C LEU A 192 -6.56 -14.34 12.01
N ARG A 193 -7.21 -15.12 12.86
CA ARG A 193 -7.24 -14.82 14.29
C ARG A 193 -5.94 -15.28 14.94
N ILE A 194 -5.47 -14.59 15.95
CA ILE A 194 -4.22 -15.00 16.62
C ILE A 194 -4.56 -15.69 17.92
N SER A 195 -3.91 -16.82 18.18
CA SER A 195 -4.02 -17.54 19.43
C SER A 195 -3.60 -16.66 20.59
N LYS A 196 -4.38 -16.67 21.68
CA LYS A 196 -4.03 -15.98 22.93
C LYS A 196 -2.74 -16.52 23.55
N ASN A 197 -2.36 -17.73 23.18
CA ASN A 197 -1.18 -18.43 23.68
C ASN A 197 0.07 -18.19 22.83
N LEU A 198 0.04 -17.26 21.86
CA LEU A 198 1.14 -17.02 20.93
C LEU A 198 2.51 -16.85 21.63
N PHE A 199 2.53 -16.06 22.70
CA PHE A 199 3.74 -15.77 23.50
C PHE A 199 4.19 -16.93 24.40
N THR A 200 3.34 -17.94 24.59
CA THR A 200 3.70 -19.15 25.36
C THR A 200 4.20 -20.28 24.48
N CYS A 201 3.80 -20.31 23.20
CA CYS A 201 4.16 -21.39 22.27
C CYS A 201 5.39 -21.07 21.43
N ASN A 202 5.81 -19.81 21.36
CA ASN A 202 6.91 -19.37 20.49
C ASN A 202 7.84 -18.43 21.26
N ASP A 203 9.13 -18.50 20.94
CA ASP A 203 10.15 -17.74 21.65
C ASP A 203 10.28 -16.35 21.03
N LEU A 204 10.04 -15.31 21.84
CA LEU A 204 10.17 -13.93 21.39
C LEU A 204 11.65 -13.56 21.23
N PHE A 205 12.08 -13.36 19.98
CA PHE A 205 13.47 -13.10 19.62
C PHE A 205 13.79 -11.61 19.51
N TYR A 206 12.81 -10.80 19.07
CA TYR A 206 12.94 -9.34 19.01
C TYR A 206 11.60 -8.64 19.19
N ASN A 207 11.64 -7.49 19.86
CA ASN A 207 10.46 -6.69 20.15
C ASN A 207 10.82 -5.20 20.21
N ASN A 208 10.13 -4.36 19.43
CA ASN A 208 10.21 -2.90 19.53
C ASN A 208 8.87 -2.24 19.87
N LEU A 209 7.99 -2.98 20.55
CA LEU A 209 6.63 -2.63 20.98
C LEU A 209 5.64 -2.38 19.84
N TYR A 210 6.10 -2.48 18.60
CA TYR A 210 5.26 -2.38 17.41
C TYR A 210 5.34 -3.63 16.58
N ASN A 211 6.53 -4.23 16.50
CA ASN A 211 6.80 -5.45 15.76
C ASN A 211 7.44 -6.47 16.68
N TYR A 212 6.97 -7.70 16.57
CA TYR A 212 7.38 -8.85 17.33
C TYR A 212 7.89 -9.89 16.36
N ILE A 213 9.12 -10.35 16.58
CA ILE A 213 9.73 -11.42 15.80
C ILE A 213 9.91 -12.60 16.73
N PHE A 214 9.35 -13.71 16.34
CA PHE A 214 9.39 -14.96 17.07
C PHE A 214 10.23 -15.98 16.33
N LYS A 215 10.74 -16.96 17.07
CA LYS A 215 11.35 -18.17 16.54
C LYS A 215 10.56 -19.38 17.02
#